data_AF-A0A7C1FU35-F1
#
_entry.id   AF-A0A7C1FU35-F1
#
_cell.length_a   1.000
_cell.length_b   1.000
_cell.length_c   1.000
_cell.angle_alpha   90.00
_cell.angle_beta   90.00
_cell.angle_gamma   90.00
#
_symmetry.space_group_name_H-M   'P 1'
#
loop_
_entity.id
_entity.type
_entity.pdbx_description
1 polymer ?
#
loop_
_entity_poly.entity_id
_entity_poly.type
_entity_poly.pdbx_seq_one_letter_code
_entity_poly.pdbx_strand_id
1 'polypeptide(L)'
;MNNPVPDDPASQPNPQFALEYDALGQLVLIDAAGRRHVGVAPVRMFPISDPDGPVSIVDAAGRELASISRLDGLPDWQREMIQSALAEREFMPVIRRIISVSSDLEPSQWEAQTDRGRVTFQLDDEEDVRR
;
A
#
# COMPACT_ATOMS: atom_id res chain seq x y z
N MET A 1 -7.70 -45.14 1.09
CA MET A 1 -6.43 -44.42 0.84
C MET A 1 -6.76 -42.95 0.65
N ASN A 2 -6.76 -42.17 1.74
CA ASN A 2 -6.86 -40.71 1.65
C ASN A 2 -5.54 -40.18 2.17
N ASN A 3 -4.68 -39.73 1.24
CA ASN A 3 -3.41 -39.12 1.59
C ASN A 3 -3.72 -37.72 2.14
N PRO A 4 -3.34 -37.37 3.38
CA PRO A 4 -3.47 -35.99 3.82
C PRO A 4 -2.58 -35.11 2.93
N VAL A 5 -3.15 -34.03 2.42
CA VAL A 5 -2.43 -32.91 1.82
C VAL A 5 -1.33 -32.50 2.80
N PRO A 6 -0.05 -32.41 2.39
CA PRO A 6 0.96 -31.84 3.25
C PRO A 6 0.53 -30.40 3.56
N ASP A 7 0.34 -30.11 4.84
CA ASP A 7 0.51 -28.77 5.38
C ASP A 7 1.86 -28.29 4.83
N ASP A 8 1.84 -27.44 3.82
CA ASP A 8 3.03 -26.86 3.24
C ASP A 8 3.48 -25.80 4.25
N PRO A 9 4.57 -25.99 5.01
CA PRO A 9 5.20 -24.88 5.72
C PRO A 9 5.94 -24.07 4.67
N ALA A 10 5.21 -23.52 3.71
CA ALA A 10 5.72 -22.64 2.69
C ALA A 10 6.19 -21.38 3.43
N SER A 11 7.47 -21.42 3.76
CA SER A 11 8.35 -20.28 3.87
C SER A 11 7.85 -19.25 4.85
N GLN A 12 8.30 -19.35 6.10
CA GLN A 12 8.67 -18.11 6.80
C GLN A 12 10.02 -17.67 6.21
N PRO A 13 10.10 -16.77 5.21
CA PRO A 13 11.29 -15.95 5.12
C PRO A 13 11.21 -15.07 6.35
N ASN A 14 11.82 -15.51 7.45
CA ASN A 14 12.17 -14.57 8.50
C ASN A 14 13.05 -13.55 7.78
N PRO A 15 12.58 -12.33 7.56
CA PRO A 15 13.23 -11.50 6.59
C PRO A 15 14.60 -11.15 7.15
N GLN A 16 15.65 -11.66 6.53
CA GLN A 16 17.02 -11.30 6.85
C GLN A 16 17.27 -9.92 6.24
N PHE A 17 16.43 -8.95 6.58
CA PHE A 17 16.55 -7.57 6.20
C PHE A 17 16.26 -6.68 7.39
N ALA A 18 16.84 -5.49 7.40
CA ALA A 18 16.54 -4.46 8.37
C ALA A 18 15.90 -3.26 7.68
N LEU A 19 15.07 -2.54 8.42
CA LEU A 19 14.47 -1.28 7.99
C LEU A 19 14.95 -0.18 8.93
N GLU A 20 15.28 0.98 8.37
CA GLU A 20 15.60 2.20 9.12
C GLU A 20 15.14 3.43 8.33
N TYR A 21 14.98 4.55 9.01
CA TYR A 21 14.90 5.86 8.37
C TYR A 21 16.29 6.50 8.33
N ASP A 22 16.66 7.06 7.19
CA ASP A 22 17.88 7.87 7.10
C ASP A 22 17.68 9.30 7.64
N ALA A 23 18.74 10.10 7.62
CA ALA A 23 18.70 11.49 8.09
C ALA A 23 17.79 12.41 7.25
N LEU A 24 17.38 11.98 6.06
CA LEU A 24 16.45 12.70 5.17
C LEU A 24 15.01 12.19 5.33
N GLY A 25 14.76 11.25 6.25
CA GLY A 25 13.44 10.65 6.47
C GLY A 25 13.05 9.63 5.41
N GLN A 26 13.99 9.14 4.59
CA GLN A 26 13.70 8.10 3.62
C GLN A 26 13.79 6.72 4.27
N LEU A 27 12.84 5.84 3.94
CA LEU A 27 12.91 4.45 4.36
C LEU A 27 14.05 3.75 3.62
N VAL A 28 14.88 3.02 4.36
CA VAL A 28 16.03 2.26 3.86
C VAL A 28 15.84 0.80 4.20
N LEU A 29 15.96 -0.06 3.19
CA LEU A 29 16.03 -1.51 3.35
C LEU A 29 17.49 -1.95 3.32
N ILE A 30 17.94 -2.65 4.35
CA ILE A 30 19.23 -3.37 4.35
C ILE A 30 18.93 -4.82 4.03
N ASP A 31 19.37 -5.32 2.88
CA ASP A 31 19.15 -6.72 2.51
C ASP A 31 20.06 -7.71 3.27
N ALA A 32 19.85 -9.00 3.04
CA ALA A 32 20.61 -10.08 3.68
C ALA A 32 22.11 -10.04 3.37
N ALA A 33 22.50 -9.41 2.25
CA ALA A 33 23.89 -9.21 1.86
C ALA A 33 24.48 -7.91 2.42
N GLY A 34 23.72 -7.18 3.24
CA GLY A 34 24.11 -5.89 3.83
C GLY A 34 24.03 -4.71 2.86
N ARG A 35 23.43 -4.88 1.67
CA ARG A 35 23.26 -3.74 0.75
C ARG A 35 22.10 -2.87 1.20
N ARG A 36 22.35 -1.56 1.18
CA ARG A 36 21.37 -0.52 1.52
C ARG A 36 20.63 -0.08 0.26
N HIS A 37 19.32 -0.21 0.28
CA HIS A 37 18.39 0.30 -0.73
C HIS A 37 17.65 1.48 -0.12
N VAL A 38 17.97 2.70 -0.58
CA VAL A 38 17.44 3.95 -0.03
C VAL A 38 16.23 4.39 -0.81
N GLY A 39 15.23 4.98 -0.13
CA GLY A 39 14.01 5.46 -0.76
C GLY A 39 13.09 4.33 -1.19
N VAL A 40 13.07 3.24 -0.41
CA VAL A 40 12.14 2.13 -0.64
C VAL A 40 10.75 2.51 -0.15
N ALA A 41 9.72 1.87 -0.71
CA ALA A 41 8.33 2.11 -0.32
C ALA A 41 7.62 0.78 -0.02
N PRO A 42 6.88 0.66 1.09
CA PRO A 42 5.99 -0.45 1.30
C PRO A 42 4.70 -0.31 0.47
N VAL A 43 4.18 -1.44 0.00
CA VAL A 43 2.97 -1.55 -0.82
C VAL A 43 2.15 -2.75 -0.35
N ARG A 44 0.88 -2.55 0.03
CA ARG A 44 -0.03 -3.67 0.30
C ARG A 44 -0.34 -4.40 -1.00
N MET A 45 -0.18 -5.72 -1.01
CA MET A 45 -0.51 -6.54 -2.19
C MET A 45 -2.04 -6.68 -2.37
N PHE A 46 -2.80 -6.70 -1.28
CA PHE A 46 -4.26 -6.86 -1.29
C PHE A 46 -4.97 -5.81 -0.43
N PRO A 47 -4.88 -4.51 -0.77
CA PRO A 47 -5.32 -3.40 0.10
C PRO A 47 -6.81 -3.44 0.49
N ILE A 48 -7.67 -4.07 -0.33
CA ILE A 48 -9.12 -4.16 -0.09
C ILE A 48 -9.48 -5.49 0.59
N SER A 49 -9.00 -6.62 0.04
CA SER A 49 -9.42 -7.96 0.47
C SER A 49 -8.68 -8.50 1.69
N ASP A 50 -7.45 -8.06 1.93
CA ASP A 50 -6.61 -8.49 3.06
C ASP A 50 -5.70 -7.31 3.48
N PRO A 51 -6.25 -6.27 4.13
CA PRO A 51 -5.51 -5.06 4.46
C PRO A 51 -4.31 -5.41 5.34
N ASP A 52 -4.46 -6.25 6.36
CA ASP A 52 -3.36 -6.70 7.23
C ASP A 52 -2.49 -7.82 6.62
N GLY A 53 -2.69 -8.07 5.33
CA GLY A 53 -2.04 -9.11 4.55
C GLY A 53 -0.60 -8.81 4.14
N PRO A 54 -0.15 -9.43 3.05
CA PRO A 54 1.23 -9.31 2.61
C PRO A 54 1.57 -7.91 2.08
N VAL A 55 2.76 -7.44 2.45
CA VAL A 55 3.31 -6.14 2.08
C VAL A 55 4.61 -6.35 1.29
N SER A 56 4.68 -5.75 0.11
CA SER A 56 5.90 -5.70 -0.72
C SER A 56 6.70 -4.44 -0.41
N ILE A 57 8.01 -4.55 -0.28
CA ILE A 57 8.94 -3.42 -0.23
C ILE A 57 9.54 -3.26 -1.62
N VAL A 58 9.27 -2.13 -2.26
CA VAL A 58 9.73 -1.83 -3.61
C VAL A 58 10.77 -0.71 -3.63
N ASP A 59 11.66 -0.74 -4.61
CA ASP A 59 12.56 0.38 -4.90
C ASP A 59 11.82 1.56 -5.58
N ALA A 60 12.53 2.66 -5.81
CA ALA A 60 11.98 3.83 -6.52
C ALA A 60 11.56 3.54 -7.97
N ALA A 61 12.02 2.43 -8.57
CA ALA A 61 11.60 1.96 -9.89
C ALA A 61 10.41 0.98 -9.82
N GLY A 62 9.86 0.73 -8.62
CA GLY A 62 8.74 -0.20 -8.40
C GLY A 62 9.12 -1.68 -8.42
N ARG A 63 10.42 -2.01 -8.37
CA ARG A 63 10.89 -3.40 -8.30
C ARG A 63 10.80 -3.90 -6.87
N GLU A 64 10.21 -5.08 -6.69
CA GLU A 64 10.19 -5.76 -5.38
C GLU A 64 11.61 -6.13 -4.94
N LEU A 65 11.97 -5.69 -3.74
CA LEU A 65 13.22 -6.01 -3.06
C LEU A 65 13.01 -7.03 -1.95
N ALA A 66 11.85 -6.99 -1.30
CA ALA A 66 11.49 -7.87 -0.21
C ALA A 66 9.97 -7.98 -0.06
N SER A 67 9.49 -9.10 0.48
CA SER A 67 8.08 -9.29 0.83
C SER A 67 7.94 -9.66 2.30
N ILE A 68 6.87 -9.17 2.91
CA ILE A 68 6.48 -9.40 4.30
C ILE A 68 5.16 -10.13 4.24
N SER A 69 5.08 -11.35 4.76
CA SER A 69 3.85 -12.14 4.70
C SER A 69 2.72 -11.52 5.51
N ARG A 70 3.02 -11.03 6.72
CA ARG A 70 2.07 -10.37 7.62
C ARG A 70 2.76 -9.35 8.52
N LEU A 71 2.13 -8.21 8.73
CA LEU A 71 2.65 -7.15 9.62
C LEU A 71 2.58 -7.54 11.10
N ASP A 72 1.59 -8.36 11.47
CA ASP A 72 1.42 -8.89 12.82
C ASP A 72 2.58 -9.79 13.29
N GLY A 73 3.33 -10.40 12.37
CA GLY A 73 4.51 -11.21 12.69
C GLY A 73 5.79 -10.43 12.98
N LEU A 74 5.81 -9.11 12.78
CA LEU A 74 6.99 -8.26 12.99
C LEU A 74 7.04 -7.67 14.41
N PRO A 75 8.24 -7.32 14.91
CA PRO A 75 8.39 -6.49 16.10
C PRO A 75 7.62 -5.17 15.97
N ASP A 76 7.03 -4.68 17.06
CA ASP A 76 6.15 -3.49 17.04
C ASP A 76 6.83 -2.27 16.39
N TRP A 77 8.10 -2.04 16.65
CA TRP A 77 8.86 -0.93 16.05
C TRP A 77 8.94 -1.03 14.52
N GLN A 78 9.17 -2.22 13.95
CA GLN A 78 9.17 -2.40 12.48
C GLN A 78 7.78 -2.23 11.91
N ARG A 79 6.79 -2.81 12.60
CA ARG A 79 5.38 -2.70 12.21
C ARG A 79 4.95 -1.24 12.12
N GLU A 80 5.25 -0.42 13.14
CA GLU A 80 4.90 1.00 13.18
C GLU A 80 5.58 1.81 12.06
N MET A 81 6.86 1.53 11.76
CA MET A 81 7.55 2.17 10.64
C MET A 81 6.90 1.84 9.30
N ILE A 82 6.61 0.56 9.05
CA ILE A 82 5.98 0.13 7.80
C ILE A 82 4.56 0.70 7.69
N GLN A 83 3.78 0.68 8.77
CA GLN A 83 2.43 1.26 8.78
C GLN A 83 2.44 2.76 8.52
N SER A 84 3.41 3.50 9.10
CA SER A 84 3.57 4.93 8.84
C SER A 84 3.88 5.20 7.38
N ALA A 85 4.88 4.50 6.82
CA ALA A 85 5.25 4.63 5.41
C ALA A 85 4.13 4.19 4.45
N LEU A 86 3.34 3.18 4.83
CA LEU A 86 2.13 2.78 4.11
C LEU A 86 1.08 3.89 4.13
N ALA A 87 0.80 4.49 5.29
CA ALA A 87 -0.19 5.57 5.43
C ALA A 87 0.18 6.82 4.62
N GLU A 88 1.47 7.13 4.50
CA GLU A 88 1.97 8.23 3.66
C GLU A 88 1.74 7.97 2.16
N ARG A 89 1.86 6.71 1.71
CA ARG A 89 1.68 6.32 0.30
C ARG A 89 0.22 6.04 -0.05
N GLU A 90 -0.52 5.38 0.82
CA GLU A 90 -1.93 5.01 0.67
C GLU A 90 -2.87 6.20 0.94
N PHE A 91 -2.38 7.43 0.78
CA PHE A 91 -3.04 8.70 1.05
C PHE A 91 -4.23 8.95 0.11
N MET A 92 -5.24 8.08 0.18
CA MET A 92 -6.51 8.14 -0.53
C MET A 92 -7.34 9.25 0.11
N PRO A 93 -7.65 10.33 -0.61
CA PRO A 93 -8.48 11.40 -0.07
C PRO A 93 -9.91 10.89 0.11
N VAL A 94 -10.39 10.82 1.36
CA VAL A 94 -11.77 10.41 1.65
C VAL A 94 -12.71 11.51 1.20
N ILE A 95 -13.60 11.20 0.24
CA ILE A 95 -14.68 12.10 -0.18
C ILE A 95 -15.67 12.24 0.99
N ARG A 96 -15.76 13.44 1.55
CA ARG A 96 -16.72 13.80 2.61
C ARG A 96 -18.08 14.15 2.03
N ARG A 97 -18.11 14.81 0.87
CA ARG A 97 -19.35 15.24 0.19
C ARG A 97 -19.09 15.59 -1.27
N ILE A 98 -20.04 15.28 -2.15
CA ILE A 98 -20.08 15.81 -3.52
C ILE A 98 -20.60 17.25 -3.48
N ILE A 99 -19.83 18.18 -4.02
CA ILE A 99 -20.13 19.62 -4.06
C ILE A 99 -20.97 19.94 -5.30
N SER A 100 -20.55 19.46 -6.47
CA SER A 100 -21.23 19.71 -7.74
C SER A 100 -21.01 18.56 -8.71
N VAL A 101 -22.02 18.32 -9.55
CA VAL A 101 -21.94 17.43 -10.72
C VAL A 101 -22.42 18.24 -11.91
N SER A 102 -21.56 18.36 -12.92
CA SER A 102 -21.89 19.03 -14.18
C SER A 102 -21.97 17.97 -15.28
N SER A 103 -23.19 17.74 -15.77
CA SER A 103 -23.51 16.71 -16.78
C SER A 103 -23.79 17.29 -18.18
N ASP A 104 -23.56 18.59 -18.38
CA ASP A 104 -23.89 19.30 -19.63
C ASP A 104 -22.87 19.10 -20.76
N LEU A 105 -21.72 18.48 -20.48
CA LEU A 105 -20.68 18.16 -21.46
C LEU A 105 -20.10 16.79 -21.10
N GLU A 106 -20.16 15.83 -22.01
CA GLU A 106 -19.39 14.58 -21.88
C GLU A 106 -17.89 14.93 -22.03
N PRO A 107 -17.01 14.57 -21.07
CA PRO A 107 -17.23 13.80 -19.83
C PRO A 107 -17.75 14.62 -18.62
N SER A 108 -18.56 13.99 -17.78
CA SER A 108 -19.17 14.63 -16.60
C SER A 108 -18.12 15.07 -15.58
N GLN A 109 -18.17 16.34 -15.17
CA GLN A 109 -17.24 16.89 -14.18
C GLN A 109 -17.83 16.82 -12.77
N TRP A 110 -17.11 16.19 -11.86
CA TRP A 110 -17.48 16.03 -10.46
C TRP A 110 -16.54 16.83 -9.57
N GLU A 111 -17.11 17.64 -8.68
CA GLU A 111 -16.37 18.34 -7.63
C GLU A 111 -16.72 17.71 -6.28
N ALA A 112 -15.70 17.26 -5.54
CA ALA A 112 -15.84 16.63 -4.24
C ALA A 112 -15.06 17.37 -3.16
N GLN A 113 -15.68 17.56 -2.00
CA GLN A 113 -14.98 17.92 -0.78
C GLN A 113 -14.38 16.66 -0.20
N THR A 114 -13.06 16.62 -0.08
CA THR A 114 -12.35 15.56 0.63
C THR A 114 -11.91 16.06 2.00
N ASP A 115 -11.42 15.15 2.84
CA ASP A 115 -10.69 15.48 4.07
C ASP A 115 -9.54 16.48 3.83
N ARG A 116 -9.04 16.56 2.60
CA ARG A 116 -7.83 17.30 2.23
C ARG A 116 -8.05 18.46 1.29
N GLY A 117 -9.30 18.90 1.21
CA GLY A 117 -9.70 20.00 0.36
C GLY A 117 -10.57 19.55 -0.81
N ARG A 118 -10.84 20.51 -1.68
CA ARG A 118 -11.71 20.33 -2.83
C ARG A 118 -10.92 19.72 -3.98
N VAL A 119 -11.46 18.67 -4.57
CA VAL A 119 -10.89 18.00 -5.75
C VAL A 119 -11.93 17.96 -6.86
N THR A 120 -11.47 18.06 -8.09
CA THR A 120 -12.29 17.95 -9.30
C THR A 120 -11.77 16.78 -10.13
N PHE A 121 -12.65 15.87 -10.53
CA PHE A 121 -12.32 14.74 -11.40
C PHE A 121 -13.42 14.56 -12.46
N GLN A 122 -13.06 13.92 -13.57
CA GLN A 122 -13.96 13.67 -14.71
C GLN A 122 -14.34 12.18 -14.72
N LEU A 123 -15.63 11.89 -14.86
CA LEU A 123 -16.14 10.54 -15.13
C LEU A 123 -16.56 10.47 -16.60
N ASP A 124 -16.07 9.45 -17.30
CA ASP A 124 -16.30 9.24 -18.73
C ASP A 124 -17.61 8.46 -18.99
N ASP A 125 -18.11 7.66 -18.04
CA ASP A 125 -19.26 6.77 -18.28
C ASP A 125 -20.18 6.58 -17.05
N GLU A 126 -21.48 6.41 -17.29
CA GLU A 126 -22.58 6.33 -16.31
C GLU A 126 -22.60 5.01 -15.48
N GLU A 127 -21.70 4.06 -15.73
CA GLU A 127 -21.63 2.75 -15.04
C GLU A 127 -20.90 2.73 -13.68
N ASP A 128 -20.16 3.79 -13.28
CA ASP A 128 -19.30 3.75 -12.07
C ASP A 128 -20.02 4.05 -10.74
N VAL A 129 -21.34 4.32 -10.77
CA VAL A 129 -22.12 4.78 -9.58
C VAL A 129 -23.27 3.83 -9.18
N ARG A 130 -23.05 2.51 -9.11
CA ARG A 130 -24.02 1.57 -8.48
C ARG A 130 -23.39 0.35 -7.79
N ARG A 131 -23.17 0.40 -6.46
CA ARG A 131 -23.92 -0.33 -5.42
C ARG A 131 -23.24 -0.23 -4.04
#